data_AF-A0ABD4TNZ7-F1
#
_entry.id   AF-A0ABD4TNZ7-F1
#
_cell.length_a   1.000
_cell.length_b   1.000
_cell.length_c   1.000
_cell.angle_alpha   90.00
_cell.angle_beta   90.00
_cell.angle_gamma   90.00
#
_symmetry.space_group_name_H-M   'P 1'
#
loop_
_entity.id
_entity.type
_entity.pdbx_description
1 polymer ?
#
loop_
_entity_poly.entity_id
_entity_poly.type
_entity_poly.pdbx_seq_one_letter_code
_entity_poly.pdbx_strand_id
1 'polypeptide(L)'
;MTAKIALYIKGAATLVFVAIAMFLLFGTFVEFLETSAILFAALVVYVLYCGTILPAIDRWVAGRDGGAADKAPRTQSDAFNRLPRRFRYSKVIVFISVLVISFFILHLLVLMMHEFSHSTLAWLLGAKADPLNIIYGDLIGSGWDENVDYSVLFNAGRGSTAAAIAFAGPFSNIALFFITAGLMATGWVKERRWAYHTVFWTSVITFIMIFEYVLTRSFMTHDDFGNINHGLGISPWPIFITGTILGLIGLYYLYAYKLPEYFAIMTPDARTLQYISGAVMSFIIFLFYIGLRITSYPEIPQWWFGTVGIAMLFGAPFIASPARTWMLARMREYSTGR
;
A
#
# COMPACT_ATOMS: atom_id res chain seq x y z
N MET A 1 30.40 -28.67 0.33
CA MET A 1 28.92 -28.71 0.32
C MET A 1 28.45 -28.68 -1.13
N THR A 2 27.87 -29.78 -1.64
CA THR A 2 27.64 -29.98 -3.09
C THR A 2 26.53 -29.09 -3.64
N ALA A 3 26.64 -28.63 -4.89
CA ALA A 3 25.64 -27.80 -5.59
C ALA A 3 24.19 -28.33 -5.50
N LYS A 4 24.00 -29.64 -5.35
CA LYS A 4 22.70 -30.28 -5.12
C LYS A 4 22.06 -29.83 -3.80
N ILE A 5 22.82 -29.75 -2.70
CA ILE A 5 22.33 -29.33 -1.38
C ILE A 5 21.86 -27.87 -1.43
N ALA A 6 22.61 -26.98 -2.09
CA ALA A 6 22.22 -25.59 -2.27
C ALA A 6 20.91 -25.45 -3.08
N LEU A 7 20.71 -26.31 -4.09
CA LEU A 7 19.46 -26.34 -4.86
C LEU A 7 18.28 -26.80 -4.00
N TYR A 8 18.45 -27.83 -3.16
CA TYR A 8 17.41 -28.29 -2.24
C TYR A 8 17.04 -27.23 -1.20
N ILE A 9 18.03 -26.57 -0.60
CA ILE A 9 17.79 -25.49 0.37
C ILE A 9 17.01 -24.34 -0.30
N LYS A 10 17.41 -23.94 -1.51
CA LYS A 10 16.72 -22.90 -2.27
C LYS A 10 15.27 -23.29 -2.61
N GLY A 11 15.05 -24.55 -3.01
CA GLY A 11 13.73 -25.10 -3.28
C GLY A 11 12.83 -25.12 -2.04
N ALA A 12 13.35 -25.60 -0.91
CA ALA A 12 12.62 -25.64 0.36
C ALA A 12 12.27 -24.23 0.86
N ALA A 13 13.23 -23.29 0.84
CA ALA A 13 12.98 -21.90 1.21
C ALA A 13 11.91 -21.25 0.33
N THR A 14 11.93 -21.53 -0.97
CA THR A 14 10.90 -21.04 -1.90
C THR A 14 9.52 -21.59 -1.53
N LEU A 15 9.41 -22.89 -1.27
CA LEU A 15 8.13 -23.53 -0.91
C LEU A 15 7.55 -22.96 0.39
N VAL A 16 8.38 -22.79 1.43
CA VAL A 16 7.97 -22.18 2.71
C VAL A 16 7.44 -20.76 2.50
N PHE A 17 8.13 -19.97 1.68
CA PHE A 17 7.74 -18.60 1.39
C PHE A 17 6.40 -18.51 0.65
N VAL A 18 6.17 -19.42 -0.30
CA VAL A 18 4.87 -19.55 -0.98
C VAL A 18 3.76 -19.95 -0.01
N ALA A 19 4.03 -20.92 0.87
CA ALA A 19 3.06 -21.36 1.87
C ALA A 19 2.66 -20.24 2.83
N ILE A 20 3.61 -19.45 3.33
CA ILE A 20 3.34 -18.29 4.17
C ILE A 20 2.51 -17.25 3.41
N ALA A 21 2.88 -16.92 2.17
CA ALA A 21 2.12 -15.96 1.38
C ALA A 21 0.70 -16.44 1.09
N MET A 22 0.51 -17.73 0.82
CA MET A 22 -0.82 -18.32 0.65
C MET A 22 -1.63 -18.28 1.95
N PHE A 23 -1.01 -18.54 3.10
CA PHE A 23 -1.66 -18.46 4.40
C PHE A 23 -2.09 -17.03 4.74
N LEU A 24 -1.21 -16.05 4.50
CA LEU A 24 -1.53 -14.64 4.70
C LEU A 24 -2.63 -14.16 3.77
N LEU A 25 -2.55 -14.53 2.48
CA LEU A 25 -3.59 -14.23 1.51
C LEU A 25 -4.90 -14.91 1.90
N PHE A 26 -4.86 -16.13 2.42
CA PHE A 26 -6.02 -16.83 2.96
C PHE A 26 -6.62 -16.13 4.17
N GLY A 27 -5.80 -15.66 5.13
CA GLY A 27 -6.27 -14.89 6.28
C GLY A 27 -7.02 -13.63 5.85
N THR A 28 -6.43 -12.85 4.94
CA THR A 28 -7.11 -11.70 4.31
C THR A 28 -8.39 -12.14 3.59
N PHE A 29 -8.36 -13.26 2.88
CA PHE A 29 -9.51 -13.77 2.13
C PHE A 29 -10.68 -14.15 3.05
N VAL A 30 -10.39 -14.79 4.18
CA VAL A 30 -11.37 -15.14 5.22
C VAL A 30 -11.95 -13.89 5.84
N GLU A 31 -11.11 -12.93 6.22
CA GLU A 31 -11.55 -11.64 6.75
C GLU A 31 -12.49 -10.92 5.76
N PHE A 32 -12.16 -10.88 4.48
CA PHE A 32 -13.03 -10.31 3.44
C PHE A 32 -14.36 -11.07 3.31
N LEU A 33 -14.33 -12.40 3.37
CA LEU A 33 -15.52 -13.24 3.25
C LEU A 33 -16.45 -13.06 4.45
N GLU A 34 -15.89 -12.99 5.66
CA GLU A 34 -16.63 -12.74 6.90
C GLU A 34 -17.17 -11.31 6.95
N THR A 35 -16.41 -10.34 6.44
CA THR A 35 -16.80 -8.93 6.42
C THR A 35 -17.90 -8.65 5.40
N SER A 36 -17.76 -9.14 4.15
CA SER A 36 -18.72 -8.88 3.08
C SER A 36 -18.55 -9.76 1.84
N ALA A 37 -19.60 -10.54 1.53
CA ALA A 37 -19.69 -11.29 0.27
C ALA A 37 -19.58 -10.40 -0.99
N ILE A 38 -19.99 -9.13 -0.90
CA ILE A 38 -19.89 -8.17 -2.01
C ILE A 38 -18.43 -7.77 -2.24
N LEU A 39 -17.69 -7.45 -1.18
CA LEU A 39 -16.27 -7.10 -1.28
C LEU A 39 -15.44 -8.29 -1.77
N PHE A 40 -15.80 -9.48 -1.32
CA PHE A 40 -15.25 -10.73 -1.83
C PHE A 40 -15.47 -10.90 -3.34
N ALA A 41 -16.71 -10.72 -3.80
CA ALA A 41 -17.03 -10.78 -5.22
C ALA A 41 -16.26 -9.71 -6.02
N ALA A 42 -16.15 -8.49 -5.49
CA ALA A 42 -15.35 -7.42 -6.09
C ALA A 42 -13.86 -7.81 -6.22
N LEU A 43 -13.28 -8.46 -5.21
CA LEU A 43 -11.91 -8.97 -5.25
C LEU A 43 -11.74 -10.05 -6.34
N VAL A 44 -12.67 -11.01 -6.45
CA VAL A 44 -12.61 -12.05 -7.50
C VAL A 44 -12.68 -11.43 -8.90
N VAL A 45 -13.63 -10.51 -9.12
CA VAL A 45 -13.76 -9.76 -10.38
C VAL A 45 -12.50 -8.95 -10.66
N TYR A 46 -11.91 -8.36 -9.62
CA TYR A 46 -10.68 -7.58 -9.74
C TYR A 46 -9.47 -8.42 -10.16
N VAL A 47 -9.30 -9.61 -9.57
CA VAL A 47 -8.23 -10.55 -9.95
C VAL A 47 -8.39 -10.99 -11.41
N LEU A 48 -9.62 -11.29 -11.84
CA LEU A 48 -9.91 -11.62 -13.24
C LEU A 48 -9.62 -10.44 -14.17
N TYR A 49 -10.02 -9.24 -13.76
CA TYR A 49 -9.79 -8.00 -14.50
C TYR A 49 -8.30 -7.73 -14.74
N CYS A 50 -7.48 -7.72 -13.68
CA CYS A 50 -6.05 -7.48 -13.79
C CYS A 50 -5.29 -8.63 -14.46
N GLY A 51 -5.72 -9.88 -14.25
CA GLY A 51 -5.05 -11.07 -14.79
C GLY A 51 -5.34 -11.32 -16.27
N THR A 52 -6.53 -10.96 -16.76
CA THR A 52 -7.00 -11.35 -18.10
C THR A 52 -7.50 -10.18 -18.95
N ILE A 53 -8.41 -9.37 -18.42
CA ILE A 53 -9.14 -8.34 -19.19
C ILE A 53 -8.22 -7.17 -19.53
N LEU A 54 -7.58 -6.56 -18.52
CA LEU A 54 -6.72 -5.39 -18.71
C LEU A 54 -5.54 -5.68 -19.67
N PRO A 55 -4.79 -6.79 -19.52
CA PRO A 55 -3.77 -7.15 -20.50
C PRO A 55 -4.31 -7.40 -21.92
N ALA A 56 -5.56 -7.87 -22.06
CA ALA A 56 -6.18 -8.07 -23.37
C ALA A 56 -6.57 -6.74 -24.03
N ILE A 57 -7.14 -5.81 -23.26
CA ILE A 57 -7.43 -4.45 -23.72
C ILE A 57 -6.14 -3.79 -24.22
N ASP A 58 -5.06 -3.88 -23.46
CA ASP A 58 -3.79 -3.26 -23.83
C ASP A 58 -3.17 -3.87 -25.10
N ARG A 59 -3.29 -5.19 -25.30
CA ARG A 59 -2.88 -5.82 -26.56
C ARG A 59 -3.71 -5.34 -27.75
N TRP A 60 -5.02 -5.18 -27.54
CA TRP A 60 -5.93 -4.70 -28.58
C TRP A 60 -5.66 -3.24 -28.97
N VAL A 61 -5.47 -2.36 -27.97
CA VAL A 61 -5.10 -0.95 -28.21
C VAL A 61 -3.77 -0.87 -28.97
N ALA A 62 -2.76 -1.63 -28.54
CA ALA A 62 -1.45 -1.66 -29.22
C ALA A 62 -1.53 -2.15 -30.68
N GLY A 63 -2.47 -3.06 -31.00
CA GLY A 63 -2.69 -3.55 -32.36
C GLY A 63 -3.42 -2.56 -33.26
N ARG A 64 -4.27 -1.69 -32.70
CA ARG A 64 -5.04 -0.69 -33.46
C ARG A 64 -4.18 0.45 -34.00
N ASP A 65 -3.11 0.79 -33.28
CA ASP A 65 -2.20 1.88 -33.66
C ASP A 65 -1.27 1.52 -34.86
N GLY A 66 -1.52 0.38 -35.53
CA GLY A 66 -1.31 0.16 -36.98
C GLY A 66 0.11 0.24 -37.55
N GLY A 67 1.15 0.60 -36.79
CA GLY A 67 2.49 0.76 -37.38
C GLY A 67 3.61 1.26 -36.46
N ALA A 68 3.33 1.65 -35.21
CA ALA A 68 4.38 2.02 -34.25
C ALA A 68 4.81 0.87 -33.32
N ALA A 69 3.92 -0.09 -33.05
CA ALA A 69 4.21 -1.22 -32.14
C ALA A 69 5.16 -2.26 -32.75
N ASP A 70 5.19 -2.41 -34.08
CA ASP A 70 6.15 -3.29 -34.77
C ASP A 70 7.56 -2.67 -34.86
N LYS A 71 7.70 -1.38 -34.52
CA LYS A 71 8.97 -0.67 -34.37
C LYS A 71 9.40 -0.44 -32.93
N ALA A 72 8.53 -0.68 -31.95
CA ALA A 72 9.01 -0.85 -30.59
C ALA A 72 9.94 -2.06 -30.66
N PRO A 73 11.26 -1.91 -30.35
CA PRO A 73 12.19 -3.02 -30.44
C PRO A 73 11.52 -4.20 -29.74
N ARG A 74 11.46 -5.38 -30.36
CA ARG A 74 10.98 -6.61 -29.74
C ARG A 74 11.68 -6.70 -28.38
N THR A 75 11.00 -6.19 -27.36
CA THR A 75 11.64 -5.88 -26.09
C THR A 75 11.91 -7.22 -25.45
N GLN A 76 12.91 -7.30 -24.57
CA GLN A 76 13.23 -8.52 -23.82
C GLN A 76 12.03 -9.09 -23.02
N SER A 77 10.86 -8.45 -23.01
CA SER A 77 9.53 -9.08 -22.82
C SER A 77 9.40 -10.46 -23.49
N ASP A 78 9.97 -10.63 -24.68
CA ASP A 78 10.06 -11.92 -25.36
C ASP A 78 10.85 -12.96 -24.56
N ALA A 79 11.92 -12.57 -23.86
CA ALA A 79 12.77 -13.47 -23.10
C ALA A 79 12.02 -14.11 -21.91
N PHE A 80 11.16 -13.36 -21.21
CA PHE A 80 10.30 -13.95 -20.17
C PHE A 80 9.29 -14.93 -20.78
N ASN A 81 8.67 -14.57 -21.90
CA ASN A 81 7.67 -15.42 -22.58
C ASN A 81 8.28 -16.67 -23.25
N ARG A 82 9.56 -16.62 -23.61
CA ARG A 82 10.35 -17.76 -24.14
C ARG A 82 10.72 -18.77 -23.05
N LEU A 83 10.62 -18.43 -21.77
CA LEU A 83 10.87 -19.41 -20.71
C LEU A 83 9.81 -20.52 -20.75
N PRO A 84 10.21 -21.79 -20.51
CA PRO A 84 9.26 -22.88 -20.38
C PRO A 84 8.20 -22.54 -19.33
N ARG A 85 6.94 -22.87 -19.63
CA ARG A 85 5.76 -22.43 -18.88
C ARG A 85 5.90 -22.61 -17.35
N ARG A 86 6.50 -23.72 -16.91
CA ARG A 86 6.79 -24.01 -15.49
C ARG A 86 7.67 -22.96 -14.79
N PHE A 87 8.68 -22.43 -15.48
CA PHE A 87 9.60 -21.44 -14.91
C PHE A 87 8.97 -20.05 -14.79
N ARG A 88 8.01 -19.73 -15.68
CA ARG A 88 7.25 -18.48 -15.59
C ARG A 88 6.37 -18.45 -14.34
N TYR A 89 5.61 -19.52 -14.09
CA TYR A 89 4.75 -19.58 -12.90
C TYR A 89 5.53 -19.52 -11.60
N SER A 90 6.66 -20.23 -11.49
CA SER A 90 7.50 -20.16 -10.28
C SER A 90 7.97 -18.73 -9.98
N LYS A 91 8.42 -17.98 -11.00
CA LYS A 91 8.82 -16.57 -10.82
C LYS A 91 7.66 -15.68 -10.39
N VAL A 92 6.48 -15.86 -10.99
CA VAL A 92 5.27 -15.11 -10.64
C VAL A 92 4.87 -15.38 -9.19
N ILE A 93 4.82 -16.65 -8.80
CA ILE A 93 4.44 -17.05 -7.44
C ILE A 93 5.43 -16.46 -6.43
N VAL A 94 6.74 -16.64 -6.65
CA VAL A 94 7.78 -16.05 -5.77
C VAL A 94 7.61 -14.54 -5.65
N PHE A 95 7.35 -13.86 -6.76
CA PHE A 95 7.19 -12.40 -6.75
C PHE A 95 5.93 -11.95 -5.97
N ILE A 96 4.79 -12.64 -6.18
CA ILE A 96 3.57 -12.40 -5.39
C ILE A 96 3.85 -12.64 -3.91
N SER A 97 4.52 -13.74 -3.57
CA SER A 97 4.88 -14.02 -2.18
C SER A 97 5.75 -12.92 -1.58
N VAL A 98 6.66 -12.34 -2.37
CA VAL A 98 7.52 -11.25 -1.90
C VAL A 98 6.69 -10.03 -1.59
N LEU A 99 5.76 -9.67 -2.49
CA LEU A 99 4.85 -8.54 -2.28
C LEU A 99 3.96 -8.72 -1.06
N VAL A 100 3.37 -9.90 -0.90
CA VAL A 100 2.49 -10.18 0.24
C VAL A 100 3.29 -10.12 1.54
N ILE A 101 4.39 -10.86 1.65
CA ILE A 101 5.17 -10.94 2.88
C ILE A 101 5.82 -9.58 3.21
N SER A 102 6.34 -8.86 2.22
CA SER A 102 6.89 -7.52 2.47
C SER A 102 5.80 -6.54 2.89
N PHE A 103 4.62 -6.57 2.27
CA PHE A 103 3.48 -5.76 2.71
C PHE A 103 3.14 -6.03 4.17
N PHE A 104 2.92 -7.29 4.57
CA PHE A 104 2.56 -7.62 5.95
C PHE A 104 3.60 -7.18 6.96
N ILE A 105 4.89 -7.48 6.72
CA ILE A 105 5.96 -7.09 7.62
C ILE A 105 6.06 -5.56 7.73
N LEU A 106 6.07 -4.85 6.59
CA LEU A 106 6.20 -3.40 6.59
C LEU A 106 4.96 -2.72 7.18
N HIS A 107 3.78 -3.27 6.95
CA HIS A 107 2.53 -2.78 7.51
C HIS A 107 2.54 -2.84 9.03
N LEU A 108 2.89 -4.01 9.60
CA LEU A 108 2.99 -4.18 11.05
C LEU A 108 4.07 -3.28 11.65
N LEU A 109 5.22 -3.13 10.99
CA LEU A 109 6.27 -2.22 11.46
C LEU A 109 5.83 -0.76 11.47
N VAL A 110 5.14 -0.30 10.41
CA VAL A 110 4.64 1.08 10.33
C VAL A 110 3.51 1.31 11.34
N LEU A 111 2.60 0.36 11.50
CA LEU A 111 1.54 0.42 12.51
C LEU A 111 2.14 0.47 13.93
N MET A 112 3.09 -0.41 14.22
CA MET A 112 3.79 -0.40 15.51
C MET A 112 4.48 0.95 15.76
N MET A 113 5.16 1.52 14.75
CA MET A 113 5.77 2.85 14.86
C MET A 113 4.74 3.96 15.13
N HIS A 114 3.55 3.86 14.53
CA HIS A 114 2.44 4.79 14.74
C HIS A 114 1.97 4.75 16.20
N GLU A 115 1.65 3.56 16.73
CA GLU A 115 1.24 3.38 18.13
C GLU A 115 2.33 3.80 19.12
N PHE A 116 3.59 3.46 18.84
CA PHE A 116 4.72 3.91 19.65
C PHE A 116 4.87 5.44 19.65
N SER A 117 4.50 6.12 18.57
CA SER A 117 4.60 7.58 18.50
C SER A 117 3.60 8.25 19.44
N HIS A 118 2.36 7.76 19.47
CA HIS A 118 1.36 8.18 20.47
C HIS A 118 1.85 7.91 21.89
N SER A 119 2.21 6.65 22.18
CA SER A 119 2.62 6.22 23.52
C SER A 119 3.87 6.94 24.04
N THR A 120 4.86 7.16 23.16
CA THR A 120 6.09 7.90 23.50
C THR A 120 5.78 9.36 23.80
N LEU A 121 4.96 10.03 22.98
CA LEU A 121 4.61 11.43 23.24
C LEU A 121 3.74 11.56 24.51
N ALA A 122 2.83 10.62 24.75
CA ALA A 122 2.05 10.58 25.98
C ALA A 122 2.94 10.45 27.22
N TRP A 123 3.96 9.59 27.17
CA TRP A 123 4.95 9.48 28.23
C TRP A 123 5.75 10.77 28.44
N LEU A 124 6.27 11.37 27.36
CA LEU A 124 7.01 12.64 27.42
C LEU A 124 6.18 13.79 28.01
N LEU A 125 4.87 13.79 27.76
CA LEU A 125 3.94 14.79 28.29
C LEU A 125 3.36 14.42 29.67
N GLY A 126 3.79 13.32 30.28
CA GLY A 126 3.31 12.87 31.59
C GLY A 126 1.84 12.46 31.59
N ALA A 127 1.31 12.04 30.44
CA ALA A 127 -0.01 11.43 30.29
C ALA A 127 0.02 9.89 30.45
N LYS A 128 1.22 9.30 30.38
CA LYS A 128 1.44 7.86 30.49
C LYS A 128 2.71 7.57 31.30
N ALA A 129 2.69 6.51 32.11
CA ALA A 129 3.83 6.14 32.97
C ALA A 129 4.94 5.39 32.22
N ASP A 130 4.57 4.54 31.26
CA ASP A 130 5.48 3.68 30.50
C ASP A 130 5.12 3.73 29.00
N PRO A 131 6.03 4.17 28.11
CA PRO A 131 5.77 4.24 26.68
C PRO A 131 5.67 2.86 26.01
N LEU A 132 6.08 1.77 26.68
CA LEU A 132 5.98 0.40 26.17
C LEU A 132 4.67 -0.29 26.50
N ASN A 133 3.83 0.32 27.36
CA ASN A 133 2.55 -0.24 27.78
C ASN A 133 1.46 -0.03 26.70
N ILE A 134 1.69 -0.57 25.51
CA ILE A 134 0.78 -0.58 24.35
C ILE A 134 -0.08 -1.84 24.41
N ILE A 135 -1.34 -1.75 24.02
CA ILE A 135 -2.20 -2.92 23.84
C ILE A 135 -1.87 -3.52 22.48
N TYR A 136 -1.30 -4.72 22.48
CA TYR A 136 -1.03 -5.48 21.26
C TYR A 136 -2.28 -6.24 20.85
N GLY A 137 -2.85 -5.88 19.71
CA GLY A 137 -4.01 -6.53 19.12
C GLY A 137 -3.64 -7.78 18.32
N ASP A 138 -4.35 -8.02 17.22
CA ASP A 138 -4.18 -9.23 16.40
C ASP A 138 -3.01 -9.15 15.39
N LEU A 139 -2.89 -10.19 14.55
CA LEU A 139 -1.82 -10.35 13.56
C LEU A 139 -1.90 -9.38 12.36
N ILE A 140 -3.05 -8.73 12.15
CA ILE A 140 -3.23 -7.74 11.08
C ILE A 140 -3.24 -6.31 11.63
N GLY A 141 -3.06 -6.14 12.95
CA GLY A 141 -3.02 -4.84 13.59
C GLY A 141 -4.36 -4.39 14.18
N SER A 142 -5.41 -5.20 14.10
CA SER A 142 -6.72 -4.84 14.66
C SER A 142 -6.66 -4.85 16.18
N GLY A 143 -7.19 -3.79 16.80
CA GLY A 143 -7.20 -3.65 18.26
C GLY A 143 -5.84 -3.29 18.88
N TRP A 144 -4.88 -2.87 18.07
CA TRP A 144 -3.68 -2.19 18.57
C TRP A 144 -4.08 -0.80 19.07
N ASP A 145 -3.57 -0.42 20.24
CA ASP A 145 -3.94 0.84 20.90
C ASP A 145 -2.80 1.31 21.80
N GLU A 146 -2.50 2.61 21.74
CA GLU A 146 -1.45 3.27 22.50
C GLU A 146 -1.70 3.30 24.01
N ASN A 147 -2.90 2.91 24.45
CA ASN A 147 -3.38 2.81 25.83
C ASN A 147 -3.24 4.13 26.59
N VAL A 148 -3.77 5.20 25.98
CA VAL A 148 -3.83 6.56 26.55
C VAL A 148 -5.28 6.87 26.94
N ASP A 149 -5.50 7.26 28.18
CA ASP A 149 -6.83 7.69 28.65
C ASP A 149 -7.09 9.15 28.26
N TYR A 150 -7.58 9.33 27.04
CA TYR A 150 -7.97 10.65 26.51
C TYR A 150 -9.06 11.31 27.34
N SER A 151 -9.97 10.54 27.94
CA SER A 151 -11.08 11.08 28.73
C SER A 151 -10.57 11.81 29.97
N VAL A 152 -9.55 11.24 30.64
CA VAL A 152 -8.88 11.86 31.79
C VAL A 152 -8.17 13.15 31.37
N LEU A 153 -7.51 13.16 30.21
CA LEU A 153 -6.86 14.37 29.69
C LEU A 153 -7.87 15.49 29.40
N PHE A 154 -8.99 15.18 28.75
CA PHE A 154 -10.03 16.16 28.46
C PHE A 154 -10.70 16.69 29.74
N ASN A 155 -11.04 15.80 30.68
CA ASN A 155 -11.63 16.19 31.97
C ASN A 155 -10.69 17.05 32.83
N ALA A 156 -9.37 16.86 32.69
CA ALA A 156 -8.35 17.68 33.33
C ALA A 156 -8.07 19.02 32.60
N GLY A 157 -8.80 19.35 31.54
CA GLY A 157 -8.58 20.56 30.74
C GLY A 157 -7.31 20.52 29.89
N ARG A 158 -6.70 19.34 29.69
CA ARG A 158 -5.46 19.13 28.91
C ARG A 158 -5.74 18.81 27.44
N GLY A 159 -6.75 19.45 26.84
CA GLY A 159 -7.16 19.19 25.46
C GLY A 159 -6.05 19.32 24.43
N SER A 160 -5.19 20.34 24.54
CA SER A 160 -4.03 20.50 23.66
C SER A 160 -2.98 19.38 23.80
N THR A 161 -2.83 18.82 25.01
CA THR A 161 -1.97 17.64 25.24
C THR A 161 -2.56 16.42 24.55
N ALA A 162 -3.87 16.17 24.73
CA ALA A 162 -4.58 15.10 24.05
C ALA A 162 -4.45 15.22 22.52
N ALA A 163 -4.67 16.41 21.96
CA ALA A 163 -4.50 16.63 20.53
C ALA A 163 -3.06 16.39 20.05
N ALA A 164 -2.04 16.81 20.81
CA ALA A 164 -0.65 16.56 20.46
C ALA A 164 -0.34 15.06 20.43
N ILE A 165 -0.78 14.32 21.45
CA ILE A 165 -0.61 12.85 21.53
C ILE A 165 -1.32 12.19 20.36
N ALA A 166 -2.60 12.53 20.10
CA ALA A 166 -3.39 12.01 18.99
C ALA A 166 -2.81 12.37 17.60
N PHE A 167 -2.04 13.45 17.47
CA PHE A 167 -1.38 13.78 16.22
C PHE A 167 -0.07 13.02 15.99
N ALA A 168 0.53 12.42 17.02
CA ALA A 168 1.86 11.82 16.94
C ALA A 168 1.96 10.65 15.95
N GLY A 169 1.01 9.72 15.94
CA GLY A 169 0.98 8.61 14.98
C GLY A 169 0.76 9.06 13.53
N PRO A 170 -0.25 9.89 13.22
CA PRO A 170 -0.40 10.44 11.87
C PRO A 170 0.84 11.20 11.43
N PHE A 171 1.44 11.99 12.34
CA PHE A 171 2.67 12.72 12.08
C PHE A 171 3.86 11.79 11.77
N SER A 172 4.04 10.69 12.50
CA SER A 172 5.12 9.74 12.21
C SER A 172 5.00 9.13 10.82
N ASN A 173 3.77 8.84 10.38
CA ASN A 173 3.53 8.36 9.02
C ASN A 173 3.83 9.44 7.99
N ILE A 174 3.43 10.71 8.22
CA ILE A 174 3.72 11.83 7.32
C ILE A 174 5.24 11.99 7.18
N ALA A 175 5.97 12.01 8.29
CA ALA A 175 7.42 12.12 8.29
C ALA A 175 8.07 10.97 7.53
N LEU A 176 7.65 9.72 7.79
CA LEU A 176 8.20 8.54 7.12
C LEU A 176 7.88 8.52 5.61
N PHE A 177 6.72 9.02 5.18
CA PHE A 177 6.39 9.18 3.77
C PHE A 177 7.37 10.12 3.07
N PHE A 178 7.67 11.29 3.65
CA PHE A 178 8.64 12.23 3.06
C PHE A 178 10.07 11.69 3.09
N ILE A 179 10.47 11.01 4.17
CA ILE A 179 11.78 10.35 4.28
C ILE A 179 11.92 9.29 3.17
N THR A 180 10.92 8.41 3.01
CA THR A 180 10.96 7.37 1.97
C THR A 180 10.92 7.95 0.56
N ALA A 181 10.16 9.02 0.32
CA ALA A 181 10.18 9.76 -0.95
C ALA A 181 11.56 10.35 -1.27
N GLY A 182 12.22 10.95 -0.27
CA GLY A 182 13.58 11.48 -0.37
C GLY A 182 14.61 10.38 -0.61
N LEU A 183 14.52 9.26 0.12
CA LEU A 183 15.41 8.10 -0.06
C LEU A 183 15.29 7.52 -1.47
N MET A 184 14.08 7.39 -2.02
CA MET A 184 13.86 6.95 -3.41
C MET A 184 14.47 7.90 -4.44
N ALA A 185 14.75 9.16 -4.10
CA ALA A 185 15.43 10.09 -5.01
C ALA A 185 16.94 9.82 -5.10
N THR A 186 17.54 9.16 -4.11
CA THR A 186 18.99 8.91 -4.04
C THR A 186 19.45 7.81 -5.01
N GLY A 187 20.64 7.96 -5.59
CA GLY A 187 21.24 6.95 -6.48
C GLY A 187 21.45 5.60 -5.79
N TRP A 188 21.88 5.63 -4.53
CA TRP A 188 22.12 4.42 -3.72
C TRP A 188 20.90 3.51 -3.59
N VAL A 189 19.71 4.07 -3.30
CA VAL A 189 18.48 3.27 -3.23
C VAL A 189 18.10 2.75 -4.60
N LYS A 190 18.23 3.58 -5.65
CA LYS A 190 17.89 3.20 -7.04
C LYS A 190 18.74 2.03 -7.55
N GLU A 191 20.04 2.03 -7.28
CA GLU A 191 20.95 0.96 -7.69
C GLU A 191 20.65 -0.39 -7.00
N ARG A 192 20.03 -0.35 -5.82
CA ARG A 192 19.76 -1.52 -4.99
C ARG A 192 18.28 -1.89 -5.06
N ARG A 193 17.93 -2.78 -5.99
CA ARG A 193 16.54 -3.27 -6.21
C ARG A 193 15.76 -3.53 -4.92
N TRP A 194 16.36 -4.24 -3.96
CA TRP A 194 15.67 -4.63 -2.73
C TRP A 194 15.53 -3.48 -1.74
N ALA A 195 16.50 -2.56 -1.70
CA ALA A 195 16.35 -1.33 -0.93
C ALA A 195 15.22 -0.48 -1.53
N TYR A 196 15.18 -0.31 -2.86
CA TYR A 196 14.11 0.40 -3.53
C TYR A 196 12.74 -0.22 -3.25
N HIS A 197 12.62 -1.55 -3.34
CA HIS A 197 11.39 -2.27 -3.02
C HIS A 197 10.88 -1.95 -1.61
N THR A 198 11.75 -2.09 -0.60
CA THR A 198 11.39 -1.83 0.79
C THR A 198 10.98 -0.37 1.00
N VAL A 199 11.76 0.59 0.48
CA VAL A 199 11.46 2.02 0.64
C VAL A 199 10.17 2.39 -0.09
N PHE A 200 9.93 1.86 -1.29
CA PHE A 200 8.71 2.10 -2.06
C PHE A 200 7.47 1.59 -1.32
N TRP A 201 7.48 0.33 -0.87
CA TRP A 201 6.32 -0.24 -0.17
C TRP A 201 6.09 0.41 1.18
N THR A 202 7.15 0.79 1.90
CA THR A 202 7.02 1.60 3.12
C THR A 202 6.35 2.94 2.81
N SER A 203 6.76 3.62 1.73
CA SER A 203 6.15 4.88 1.27
C SER A 203 4.65 4.70 0.98
N VAL A 204 4.28 3.66 0.22
CA VAL A 204 2.87 3.35 -0.09
C VAL A 204 2.06 3.10 1.17
N ILE A 205 2.57 2.31 2.12
CA ILE A 205 1.89 1.99 3.39
C ILE A 205 1.71 3.25 4.24
N THR A 206 2.77 4.04 4.44
CA THR A 206 2.68 5.29 5.21
C THR A 206 1.72 6.28 4.60
N PHE A 207 1.73 6.41 3.26
CA PHE A 207 0.80 7.26 2.54
C PHE A 207 -0.64 6.81 2.76
N ILE A 208 -0.93 5.52 2.57
CA ILE A 208 -2.31 5.04 2.64
C ILE A 208 -2.86 5.08 4.06
N MET A 209 -2.03 4.83 5.09
CA MET A 209 -2.46 4.99 6.48
C MET A 209 -2.89 6.44 6.76
N ILE A 210 -2.17 7.45 6.27
CA ILE A 210 -2.59 8.86 6.44
C ILE A 210 -3.84 9.15 5.61
N PHE A 211 -3.85 8.71 4.34
CA PHE A 211 -4.91 9.07 3.40
C PHE A 211 -6.24 8.44 3.80
N GLU A 212 -6.23 7.19 4.26
CA GLU A 212 -7.41 6.53 4.81
C GLU A 212 -7.93 7.26 6.06
N TYR A 213 -7.05 7.70 6.97
CA TYR A 213 -7.44 8.49 8.14
C TYR A 213 -8.13 9.79 7.75
N VAL A 214 -7.60 10.50 6.75
CA VAL A 214 -8.25 11.72 6.25
C VAL A 214 -9.64 11.41 5.70
N LEU A 215 -9.78 10.41 4.82
CA LEU A 215 -11.05 10.17 4.16
C LEU A 215 -12.11 9.62 5.11
N THR A 216 -11.72 8.69 5.98
CA THR A 216 -12.66 7.89 6.78
C THR A 216 -12.75 8.34 8.23
N ARG A 217 -11.73 9.03 8.77
CA ARG A 217 -11.69 9.33 10.20
C ARG A 217 -11.80 10.80 10.57
N SER A 218 -11.72 11.71 9.60
CA SER A 218 -11.81 13.16 9.88
C SER A 218 -13.09 13.57 10.62
N PHE A 219 -14.21 12.86 10.41
CA PHE A 219 -15.50 13.18 11.02
C PHE A 219 -15.86 12.30 12.22
N MET A 220 -14.97 11.42 12.65
CA MET A 220 -15.22 10.61 13.84
C MET A 220 -14.98 11.44 15.10
N THR A 221 -15.77 11.14 16.13
CA THR A 221 -15.69 11.80 17.44
C THR A 221 -14.66 11.17 18.36
N HIS A 222 -14.23 9.95 18.02
CA HIS A 222 -13.17 9.15 18.63
C HIS A 222 -12.09 8.90 17.57
N ASP A 223 -11.00 8.23 17.93
CA ASP A 223 -9.74 8.08 17.18
C ASP A 223 -8.89 9.36 17.10
N ASP A 224 -7.70 9.25 16.52
CA ASP A 224 -6.71 10.34 16.37
C ASP A 224 -7.33 11.66 15.96
N PHE A 225 -8.04 11.68 14.84
CA PHE A 225 -8.57 12.93 14.29
C PHE A 225 -9.75 13.47 15.11
N GLY A 226 -10.55 12.60 15.72
CA GLY A 226 -11.57 12.99 16.69
C GLY A 226 -10.95 13.65 17.92
N ASN A 227 -9.90 13.05 18.48
CA ASN A 227 -9.15 13.56 19.63
C ASN A 227 -8.42 14.88 19.31
N ILE A 228 -7.87 15.04 18.09
CA ILE A 228 -7.28 16.30 17.62
C ILE A 228 -8.36 17.40 17.54
N ASN A 229 -9.49 17.11 16.89
CA ASN A 229 -10.58 18.07 16.74
C ASN A 229 -11.14 18.51 18.10
N HIS A 230 -11.39 17.55 18.99
CA HIS A 230 -11.87 17.81 20.34
C HIS A 230 -10.84 18.61 21.16
N GLY A 231 -9.58 18.20 21.14
CA GLY A 231 -8.52 18.83 21.93
C GLY A 231 -8.15 20.25 21.50
N LEU A 232 -8.29 20.55 20.21
CA LEU A 232 -8.04 21.90 19.65
C LEU A 232 -9.30 22.75 19.50
N GLY A 233 -10.49 22.17 19.69
CA GLY A 233 -11.77 22.85 19.44
C GLY A 233 -11.94 23.27 17.98
N ILE A 234 -11.36 22.52 17.03
CA ILE A 234 -11.43 22.82 15.60
C ILE A 234 -12.50 21.97 14.92
N SER A 235 -13.06 22.53 13.86
CA SER A 235 -13.93 21.80 12.95
C SER A 235 -13.14 20.68 12.24
N PRO A 236 -13.75 19.53 11.90
CA PRO A 236 -13.11 18.48 11.12
C PRO A 236 -12.82 18.88 9.66
N TRP A 237 -13.51 19.90 9.14
CA TRP A 237 -13.45 20.29 7.73
C TRP A 237 -12.07 20.72 7.22
N PRO A 238 -11.27 21.54 7.94
CA PRO A 238 -9.90 21.86 7.54
C PRO A 238 -9.01 20.63 7.35
N ILE A 239 -9.02 19.68 8.30
CA ILE A 239 -8.23 18.43 8.19
C ILE A 239 -8.71 17.63 6.97
N PHE A 240 -10.03 17.49 6.81
CA PHE A 240 -10.60 16.76 5.69
C PHE A 240 -10.24 17.36 4.33
N ILE A 241 -10.46 18.66 4.12
CA ILE A 241 -10.24 19.33 2.84
C ILE A 241 -8.74 19.35 2.50
N THR A 242 -7.91 19.82 3.41
CA THR A 242 -6.46 19.92 3.18
C THR A 242 -5.85 18.54 3.02
N GLY A 243 -6.21 17.60 3.89
CA GLY A 243 -5.76 16.22 3.79
C GLY A 243 -6.17 15.56 2.48
N THR A 244 -7.39 15.81 1.99
CA THR A 244 -7.88 15.21 0.74
C THR A 244 -7.10 15.75 -0.45
N ILE A 245 -6.86 17.05 -0.51
CA ILE A 245 -6.06 17.68 -1.59
C ILE A 245 -4.64 17.10 -1.57
N LEU A 246 -3.98 17.07 -0.41
CA LEU A 246 -2.63 16.52 -0.27
C LEU A 246 -2.60 15.02 -0.59
N GLY A 247 -3.63 14.28 -0.19
CA GLY A 247 -3.80 12.88 -0.49
C GLY A 247 -3.92 12.60 -1.98
N LEU A 248 -4.71 13.39 -2.72
CA LEU A 248 -4.81 13.30 -4.18
C LEU A 248 -3.48 13.62 -4.87
N ILE A 249 -2.75 14.62 -4.39
CA ILE A 249 -1.40 14.94 -4.88
C ILE A 249 -0.44 13.78 -4.62
N GLY A 250 -0.47 13.18 -3.43
CA GLY A 250 0.35 12.02 -3.07
C GLY A 250 0.01 10.79 -3.91
N LEU A 251 -1.28 10.55 -4.17
CA LEU A 251 -1.75 9.47 -5.03
C LEU A 251 -1.25 9.66 -6.47
N TYR A 252 -1.38 10.88 -7.01
CA TYR A 252 -0.83 11.23 -8.31
C TYR A 252 0.69 11.04 -8.35
N TYR A 253 1.42 11.47 -7.32
CA TYR A 253 2.86 11.27 -7.21
C TYR A 253 3.24 9.79 -7.26
N LEU A 254 2.57 8.95 -6.46
CA LEU A 254 2.83 7.52 -6.39
C LEU A 254 2.55 6.81 -7.73
N TYR A 255 1.41 7.09 -8.37
CA TYR A 255 1.05 6.42 -9.64
C TYR A 255 1.77 6.99 -10.87
N ALA A 256 1.93 8.31 -10.97
CA ALA A 256 2.47 8.95 -12.16
C ALA A 256 4.00 8.97 -12.21
N TYR A 257 4.67 8.92 -11.04
CA TYR A 257 6.13 8.99 -10.96
C TYR A 257 6.74 7.74 -10.35
N LYS A 258 6.30 7.32 -9.15
CA LYS A 258 6.98 6.26 -8.41
C LYS A 258 6.65 4.85 -8.87
N LEU A 259 5.45 4.59 -9.36
CA LEU A 259 5.09 3.31 -9.95
C LEU A 259 5.86 3.02 -11.26
N PRO A 260 5.97 3.94 -12.23
CA PRO A 260 6.84 3.74 -13.39
C PRO A 260 8.30 3.52 -13.01
N GLU A 261 8.80 4.28 -12.03
CA GLU A 261 10.15 4.11 -11.49
C GLU A 261 10.30 2.70 -10.90
N TYR A 262 9.39 2.26 -10.04
CA TYR A 262 9.36 0.90 -9.50
C TYR A 262 9.36 -0.17 -10.62
N PHE A 263 8.57 0.01 -11.68
CA PHE A 263 8.56 -0.93 -12.81
C PHE A 263 9.91 -1.01 -13.52
N ALA A 264 10.56 0.13 -13.75
CA ALA A 264 11.87 0.19 -14.40
C ALA A 264 12.98 -0.45 -13.55
N ILE A 265 12.87 -0.41 -12.23
CA ILE A 265 13.89 -0.94 -11.31
C ILE A 265 13.65 -2.41 -10.99
N MET A 266 12.42 -2.77 -10.62
CA MET A 266 12.10 -4.09 -10.07
C MET A 266 11.71 -5.10 -11.14
N THR A 267 11.07 -4.64 -12.22
CA THR A 267 10.44 -5.52 -13.20
C THR A 267 10.64 -5.01 -14.64
N PRO A 268 11.83 -4.51 -15.06
CA PRO A 268 11.99 -3.79 -16.34
C PRO A 268 11.48 -4.57 -17.55
N ASP A 269 11.75 -5.89 -17.57
CA ASP A 269 11.47 -6.75 -18.73
C ASP A 269 10.30 -7.71 -18.51
N ALA A 270 9.54 -7.54 -17.41
CA ALA A 270 8.54 -8.51 -16.98
C ALA A 270 7.15 -7.86 -16.86
N ARG A 271 6.50 -7.63 -18.01
CA ARG A 271 5.19 -6.98 -18.07
C ARG A 271 4.13 -7.62 -17.17
N THR A 272 4.11 -8.95 -17.06
CA THR A 272 3.23 -9.66 -16.12
C THR A 272 3.48 -9.23 -14.67
N LEU A 273 4.75 -9.07 -14.26
CA LEU A 273 5.10 -8.64 -12.90
C LEU A 273 4.78 -7.16 -12.67
N GLN A 274 4.85 -6.33 -13.71
CA GLN A 274 4.39 -4.93 -13.67
C GLN A 274 2.88 -4.84 -13.42
N TYR A 275 2.07 -5.61 -14.16
CA TYR A 275 0.62 -5.71 -13.89
C TYR A 275 0.33 -6.19 -12.48
N ILE A 276 1.02 -7.22 -12.00
CA ILE A 276 0.86 -7.73 -10.63
C ILE A 276 1.18 -6.63 -9.61
N SER A 277 2.29 -5.92 -9.78
CA SER A 277 2.71 -4.87 -8.83
C SER A 277 1.70 -3.71 -8.79
N GLY A 278 1.26 -3.24 -9.96
CA GLY A 278 0.23 -2.20 -10.05
C GLY A 278 -1.12 -2.66 -9.48
N ALA A 279 -1.47 -3.94 -9.68
CA ALA A 279 -2.69 -4.51 -9.14
C ALA A 279 -2.64 -4.64 -7.61
N VAL A 280 -1.52 -5.12 -7.04
CA VAL A 280 -1.34 -5.22 -5.59
C VAL A 280 -1.36 -3.83 -4.93
N MET A 281 -0.71 -2.84 -5.53
CA MET A 281 -0.75 -1.46 -5.03
C MET A 281 -2.17 -0.88 -5.04
N SER A 282 -2.93 -1.14 -6.12
CA SER A 282 -4.33 -0.70 -6.23
C SER A 282 -5.23 -1.45 -5.25
N PHE A 283 -5.03 -2.75 -5.05
CA PHE A 283 -5.72 -3.56 -4.04
C PHE A 283 -5.49 -2.98 -2.64
N ILE A 284 -4.23 -2.74 -2.26
CA ILE A 284 -3.88 -2.19 -0.94
C ILE A 284 -4.56 -0.83 -0.73
N ILE A 285 -4.39 0.10 -1.68
CA ILE A 285 -4.90 1.46 -1.53
C ILE A 285 -6.42 1.48 -1.53
N PHE A 286 -7.04 0.90 -2.55
CA PHE A 286 -8.45 1.17 -2.87
C PHE A 286 -9.42 0.14 -2.33
N LEU A 287 -8.98 -1.11 -2.09
CA LEU A 287 -9.84 -2.14 -1.53
C LEU A 287 -9.52 -2.40 -0.06
N PHE A 288 -8.26 -2.69 0.27
CA PHE A 288 -7.86 -3.04 1.64
C PHE A 288 -8.04 -1.86 2.61
N TYR A 289 -7.48 -0.69 2.31
CA TYR A 289 -7.61 0.47 3.22
C TYR A 289 -8.92 1.23 3.03
N ILE A 290 -9.32 1.56 1.80
CA ILE A 290 -10.49 2.41 1.54
C ILE A 290 -11.78 1.59 1.39
N GLY A 291 -11.76 0.54 0.57
CA GLY A 291 -12.96 -0.23 0.20
C GLY A 291 -13.58 -1.01 1.36
N LEU A 292 -12.76 -1.64 2.21
CA LEU A 292 -13.21 -2.37 3.42
C LEU A 292 -14.04 -1.48 4.36
N ARG A 293 -13.84 -0.16 4.35
CA ARG A 293 -14.56 0.76 5.24
C ARG A 293 -16.02 0.96 4.89
N ILE A 294 -16.49 0.46 3.74
CA ILE A 294 -17.92 0.46 3.42
C ILE A 294 -18.74 -0.30 4.47
N THR A 295 -18.15 -1.27 5.17
CA THR A 295 -18.80 -2.06 6.21
C THR A 295 -18.44 -1.66 7.64
N SER A 296 -17.37 -0.86 7.85
CA SER A 296 -16.87 -0.55 9.20
C SER A 296 -17.61 0.60 9.89
N TYR A 297 -18.21 1.53 9.15
CA TYR A 297 -18.79 2.76 9.72
C TYR A 297 -20.21 3.03 9.20
N PRO A 298 -21.23 2.28 9.66
CA PRO A 298 -22.61 2.47 9.19
C PRO A 298 -23.24 3.78 9.66
N GLU A 299 -22.72 4.38 10.74
CA GLU A 299 -23.34 5.54 11.41
C GLU A 299 -23.04 6.88 10.73
N ILE A 300 -21.96 6.96 9.95
CA ILE A 300 -21.60 8.16 9.19
C ILE A 300 -21.77 7.81 7.71
N PRO A 301 -22.37 8.67 6.86
CA PRO A 301 -22.37 8.47 5.42
C PRO A 301 -20.95 8.64 4.90
N GLN A 302 -20.06 7.68 5.16
CA GLN A 302 -18.70 7.54 4.66
C GLN A 302 -18.59 6.35 3.71
N TRP A 303 -19.64 5.53 3.61
CA TRP A 303 -19.73 4.41 2.67
C TRP A 303 -19.43 4.83 1.21
N TRP A 304 -19.68 6.09 0.86
CA TRP A 304 -19.37 6.62 -0.48
C TRP A 304 -17.86 6.65 -0.77
N PHE A 305 -16.99 6.84 0.23
CA PHE A 305 -15.54 6.68 0.03
C PHE A 305 -15.19 5.24 -0.29
N GLY A 306 -15.83 4.28 0.38
CA GLY A 306 -15.69 2.86 0.04
C GLY A 306 -16.10 2.58 -1.40
N THR A 307 -17.22 3.14 -1.87
CA THR A 307 -17.68 3.05 -3.26
C THR A 307 -16.69 3.69 -4.24
N VAL A 308 -16.17 4.88 -3.94
CA VAL A 308 -15.12 5.54 -4.74
C VAL A 308 -13.85 4.69 -4.76
N GLY A 309 -13.46 4.10 -3.64
CA GLY A 309 -12.38 3.12 -3.54
C GLY A 309 -12.60 1.96 -4.50
N ILE A 310 -13.77 1.31 -4.45
CA ILE A 310 -14.10 0.19 -5.36
C ILE A 310 -14.06 0.64 -6.83
N ALA A 311 -14.54 1.83 -7.17
CA ALA A 311 -14.43 2.34 -8.55
C ALA A 311 -12.96 2.54 -8.96
N MET A 312 -12.16 3.15 -8.07
CA MET A 312 -10.75 3.42 -8.30
C MET A 312 -9.88 2.16 -8.30
N LEU A 313 -10.31 1.08 -7.64
CA LEU A 313 -9.67 -0.24 -7.71
C LEU A 313 -9.49 -0.70 -9.16
N PHE A 314 -10.48 -0.45 -10.03
CA PHE A 314 -10.42 -0.76 -11.46
C PHE A 314 -9.82 0.38 -12.29
N GLY A 315 -10.16 1.63 -11.94
CA GLY A 315 -9.74 2.82 -12.67
C GLY A 315 -8.24 3.09 -12.61
N ALA A 316 -7.62 3.01 -11.44
CA ALA A 316 -6.20 3.28 -11.27
C ALA A 316 -5.29 2.35 -12.10
N PRO A 317 -5.42 1.00 -12.06
CA PRO A 317 -4.60 0.12 -12.88
C PRO A 317 -4.94 0.25 -14.39
N PHE A 318 -6.15 0.68 -14.75
CA PHE A 318 -6.48 0.99 -16.14
C PHE A 318 -5.67 2.20 -16.66
N ILE A 319 -5.63 3.28 -15.87
CA ILE A 319 -4.96 4.53 -16.19
C ILE A 319 -3.44 4.36 -16.14
N ALA A 320 -2.95 3.65 -15.12
CA ALA A 320 -1.54 3.38 -14.85
C ALA A 320 -1.07 2.01 -15.36
N SER A 321 -1.70 1.47 -16.39
CA SER A 321 -1.26 0.21 -16.98
C SER A 321 0.18 0.33 -17.52
N PRO A 322 1.02 -0.71 -17.34
CA PRO A 322 2.37 -0.75 -17.91
C PRO A 322 2.42 -0.67 -19.44
N ALA A 323 1.30 -0.85 -20.13
CA ALA A 323 1.23 -0.72 -21.59
C ALA A 323 0.94 0.70 -22.08
N ARG A 324 0.62 1.65 -21.18
CA ARG A 324 0.31 3.03 -21.58
C ARG A 324 1.55 3.75 -22.10
N THR A 325 1.37 4.59 -23.11
CA THR A 325 2.45 5.35 -23.76
C THR A 325 3.19 6.24 -22.76
N TRP A 326 2.46 6.94 -21.89
CA TRP A 326 3.05 7.79 -20.85
C TRP A 326 3.84 6.98 -19.82
N MET A 327 3.33 5.81 -19.42
CA MET A 327 3.99 4.90 -18.47
C MET A 327 5.31 4.38 -19.06
N LEU A 328 5.27 3.94 -20.32
CA LEU A 328 6.46 3.49 -21.05
C LEU A 328 7.48 4.62 -21.26
N ALA A 329 7.03 5.85 -21.54
CA ALA A 329 7.91 7.00 -21.65
C ALA A 329 8.66 7.26 -20.33
N ARG A 330 7.94 7.28 -19.21
CA ARG A 330 8.54 7.43 -17.87
C ARG A 330 9.50 6.31 -17.52
N MET A 331 9.13 5.06 -17.75
CA MET A 331 10.03 3.93 -17.51
C MET A 331 11.34 4.05 -18.31
N ARG A 332 11.29 4.56 -19.55
CA ARG A 332 12.48 4.80 -20.36
C ARG A 332 13.37 5.89 -19.78
N GLU A 333 12.79 7.02 -19.32
CA GLU A 333 13.54 8.09 -18.64
C GLU A 333 14.37 7.54 -17.47
N TYR A 334 13.79 6.65 -16.67
CA TYR A 334 14.48 6.02 -15.53
C TYR A 334 15.54 4.98 -15.94
N SER A 335 15.39 4.35 -17.11
CA SER A 335 16.37 3.39 -17.62
C SER A 335 17.60 4.07 -18.22
N THR A 336 17.46 5.27 -18.80
CA THR A 336 18.55 6.02 -19.44
C THR A 336 19.32 6.93 -18.51
N GLY A 337 18.74 7.30 -17.37
CA GLY A 337 19.37 8.13 -16.34
C GLY A 337 20.22 7.36 -15.32
N ARG A 338 20.56 6.10 -15.61
CA ARG A 338 21.46 5.23 -14.83
C ARG A 338 22.75 5.01 -15.60
#